data_AF-A0A8C1DQX2-F1
#
_entry.id   AF-A0A8C1DQX2-F1
#
_cell.length_a   1.000
_cell.length_b   1.000
_cell.length_c   1.000
_cell.angle_alpha   90.00
_cell.angle_beta   90.00
_cell.angle_gamma   90.00
#
_symmetry.space_group_name_H-M   'P 1'
#
loop_
_entity.id
_entity.type
_entity.pdbx_description
1 polymer ?
#
loop_
_entity_poly.entity_id
_entity_poly.type
_entity_poly.pdbx_seq_one_letter_code
_entity_poly.pdbx_strand_id
1 'polypeptide(L)'
;MSQRTDSGFVSSLGKGDTLHQQVLAAFPLCRISEEDLIQNPQFCKLLATLSQHVDRTGLTQHLRRDREKAERELHAQRLCWLRAESVHRVLREIVQENRFSKASSALTAEDKFCSTLEQCLMVAQCVKQMDVSSDSGEDHSGVLGLTAERVLRQMPSEQELLEMKQRLPSELLQHLKKKAVSILTYYQPEWENESEGLRSVKLSKLPELLDAERKRAKSLAEKNRENDVLLQRQTHAYLSELLKCMNILQRLVLDLRLKAQKDLDRKKIEYFEAKCEIGLQKIRAEMLEVQLDTYTRDKIAAHKKITEKLRAELKSSELDKQALESKLTSFQIYGQDFEALAEEYSRLRQEIATKSWALKEFST
;
A
#
# COMPACT_ATOMS: atom_id res chain seq x y z
N MET A 1 35.51 -49.83 13.32
CA MET A 1 35.56 -50.20 11.89
C MET A 1 35.21 -48.96 11.08
N SER A 2 36.15 -48.49 10.28
CA SER A 2 36.05 -47.47 9.21
C SER A 2 35.53 -46.07 9.58
N GLN A 3 36.17 -44.95 9.21
CA GLN A 3 37.21 -44.69 8.22
C GLN A 3 38.03 -43.47 8.67
N ARG A 4 39.35 -43.61 8.62
CA ARG A 4 40.29 -42.50 8.38
C ARG A 4 40.05 -41.98 6.96
N THR A 5 40.07 -40.68 6.78
CA THR A 5 40.49 -40.06 5.52
C THR A 5 41.65 -39.13 5.84
N ASP A 6 42.81 -39.56 5.38
CA ASP A 6 44.00 -38.75 5.21
C ASP A 6 43.72 -37.61 4.22
N SER A 7 44.26 -36.43 4.50
CA SER A 7 44.89 -35.62 3.46
C SER A 7 46.04 -34.84 4.10
N GLY A 8 47.24 -35.40 3.94
CA GLY A 8 48.48 -34.75 4.32
C GLY A 8 48.78 -33.53 3.44
N PHE A 9 49.61 -32.67 4.00
CA PHE A 9 50.59 -31.81 3.34
C PHE A 9 50.19 -31.18 2.00
N VAL A 10 49.78 -29.91 2.06
CA VAL A 10 50.07 -28.95 0.99
C VAL A 10 50.94 -27.83 1.55
N SER A 11 52.16 -27.81 1.01
CA SER A 11 53.25 -26.89 1.21
C SER A 11 52.96 -25.47 0.70
N SER A 12 53.18 -24.48 1.57
CA SER A 12 53.86 -23.20 1.29
C SER A 12 53.50 -22.34 0.06
N LEU A 13 52.25 -22.30 -0.38
CA LEU A 13 51.72 -21.23 -1.26
C LEU A 13 50.33 -20.83 -0.73
N GLY A 14 50.10 -19.56 -0.37
CA GLY A 14 48.75 -19.09 0.02
C GLY A 14 48.55 -18.64 1.47
N LYS A 15 49.54 -18.00 2.11
CA LYS A 15 49.32 -17.34 3.42
C LYS A 15 48.45 -16.07 3.35
N GLY A 16 48.33 -15.44 2.17
CA GLY A 16 47.51 -14.24 1.96
C GLY A 16 46.03 -14.57 1.79
N ASP A 17 45.71 -15.46 0.85
CA ASP A 17 44.32 -15.83 0.52
C ASP A 17 43.59 -16.51 1.68
N THR A 18 44.32 -17.27 2.49
CA THR A 18 43.78 -17.90 3.71
C THR A 18 43.41 -16.88 4.78
N LEU A 19 44.12 -15.76 4.89
CA LEU A 19 43.80 -14.70 5.86
C LEU A 19 42.57 -13.89 5.41
N HIS A 20 42.47 -13.55 4.13
CA HIS A 20 41.31 -12.83 3.59
C HIS A 20 40.02 -13.64 3.74
N GLN A 21 40.06 -14.94 3.44
CA GLN A 21 38.92 -15.84 3.62
C GLN A 21 38.57 -16.05 5.11
N GLN A 22 39.55 -16.14 6.00
CA GLN A 22 39.32 -16.25 7.45
C GLN A 22 38.66 -15.00 8.03
N VAL A 23 39.05 -13.80 7.56
CA VAL A 23 38.47 -12.54 8.01
C VAL A 23 37.02 -12.38 7.51
N LEU A 24 36.75 -12.72 6.25
CA LEU A 24 35.39 -12.69 5.70
C LEU A 24 34.45 -13.69 6.39
N ALA A 25 34.96 -14.89 6.71
CA ALA A 25 34.21 -15.90 7.46
C ALA A 25 33.99 -15.52 8.93
N ALA A 26 34.83 -14.64 9.50
CA ALA A 26 34.72 -14.17 10.89
C ALA A 26 33.78 -12.96 11.03
N PHE A 27 33.55 -12.17 9.98
CA PHE A 27 32.71 -10.97 10.03
C PHE A 27 31.65 -10.92 8.91
N PRO A 28 30.68 -11.85 8.89
CA PRO A 28 29.64 -11.91 7.85
C PRO A 28 28.67 -10.71 7.88
N LEU A 29 28.64 -9.96 8.99
CA LEU A 29 27.80 -8.77 9.16
C LEU A 29 28.45 -7.49 8.60
N CYS A 30 29.77 -7.51 8.41
CA CYS A 30 30.48 -6.41 7.77
C CYS A 30 30.45 -6.68 6.26
N ARG A 31 29.79 -5.82 5.48
CA ARG A 31 29.76 -5.89 4.00
C ARG A 31 31.13 -5.51 3.41
N ILE A 32 32.14 -6.31 3.70
CA ILE A 32 33.51 -6.13 3.21
C ILE A 32 33.68 -7.01 1.99
N SER A 33 34.09 -6.44 0.86
CA SER A 33 34.41 -7.21 -0.34
C SER A 33 35.87 -7.70 -0.29
N GLU A 34 36.19 -8.77 -1.02
CA GLU A 34 37.57 -9.26 -1.16
C GLU A 34 38.49 -8.17 -1.74
N GLU A 35 37.95 -7.29 -2.58
CA GLU A 35 38.65 -6.17 -3.23
C GLU A 35 39.08 -5.09 -2.22
N ASP A 36 38.26 -4.79 -1.22
CA ASP A 36 38.57 -3.81 -0.15
C ASP A 36 39.70 -4.28 0.78
N LEU A 37 39.79 -5.61 0.98
CA LEU A 37 40.81 -6.26 1.78
C LEU A 37 42.17 -6.26 1.06
N ILE A 38 42.18 -6.43 -0.26
CA ILE A 38 43.41 -6.39 -1.07
C ILE A 38 43.99 -4.97 -1.12
N GLN A 39 43.13 -3.94 -1.18
CA GLN A 39 43.58 -2.54 -1.19
C GLN A 39 44.18 -2.07 0.15
N ASN A 40 43.78 -2.68 1.28
CA ASN A 40 44.17 -2.25 2.62
C ASN A 40 44.78 -3.40 3.47
N PRO A 41 46.09 -3.70 3.33
CA PRO A 41 46.72 -4.84 4.00
C PRO A 41 46.89 -4.64 5.52
N GLN A 42 46.99 -3.41 6.02
CA GLN A 42 47.04 -3.14 7.47
C GLN A 42 45.67 -3.34 8.13
N PHE A 43 44.59 -2.99 7.43
CA PHE A 43 43.23 -3.23 7.86
C PHE A 43 42.91 -4.73 7.94
N CYS A 44 43.40 -5.53 6.98
CA CYS A 44 43.34 -6.99 7.06
C CYS A 44 44.02 -7.56 8.30
N LYS A 45 45.22 -7.05 8.65
CA LYS A 45 45.94 -7.50 9.85
C LYS A 45 45.19 -7.15 11.12
N LEU A 46 44.61 -5.95 11.19
CA LEU A 46 43.78 -5.54 12.33
C LEU A 46 42.52 -6.42 12.46
N LEU A 47 41.81 -6.68 11.36
CA LEU A 47 40.66 -7.57 11.37
C LEU A 47 41.04 -9.01 11.72
N ALA A 48 42.21 -9.49 11.29
CA ALA A 48 42.74 -10.79 11.69
C ALA A 48 43.11 -10.85 13.18
N THR A 49 43.55 -9.75 13.79
CA THR A 49 43.73 -9.69 15.25
C THR A 49 42.41 -9.58 16.00
N LEU A 50 41.41 -8.89 15.43
CA LEU A 50 40.09 -8.77 16.03
C LEU A 50 39.30 -10.08 15.94
N SER A 51 39.45 -10.86 14.86
CA SER A 51 38.82 -12.19 14.74
C SER A 51 39.34 -13.19 15.78
N GLN A 52 40.55 -12.98 16.32
CA GLN A 52 41.05 -13.78 17.44
C GLN A 52 40.33 -13.48 18.75
N HIS A 53 39.66 -12.32 18.87
CA HIS A 53 38.98 -11.88 20.08
C HIS A 53 37.46 -11.81 19.94
N VAL A 54 36.93 -11.80 18.70
CA VAL A 54 35.53 -11.56 18.36
C VAL A 54 35.00 -12.67 17.44
N ASP A 55 33.82 -13.19 17.78
CA ASP A 55 33.14 -14.25 17.01
C ASP A 55 32.31 -13.70 15.83
N ARG A 56 31.78 -14.62 14.99
CA ARG A 56 30.89 -14.35 13.83
C ARG A 56 29.69 -13.43 14.10
N THR A 57 29.33 -13.26 15.37
CA THR A 57 28.21 -12.44 15.85
C THR A 57 28.64 -11.08 16.40
N GLY A 58 29.94 -10.75 16.38
CA GLY A 58 30.47 -9.50 16.90
C GLY A 58 30.69 -9.47 18.43
N LEU A 59 30.54 -10.61 19.12
CA LEU A 59 30.75 -10.71 20.57
C LEU A 59 32.19 -11.07 20.90
N THR A 60 32.73 -10.46 21.96
CA THR A 60 34.03 -10.86 22.51
C THR A 60 33.93 -12.25 23.14
N GLN A 61 35.03 -13.02 23.11
CA GLN A 61 35.04 -14.38 23.68
C GLN A 61 34.61 -14.44 25.15
N HIS A 62 34.91 -13.40 25.95
CA HIS A 62 34.47 -13.31 27.33
C HIS A 62 32.95 -13.14 27.45
N LEU A 63 32.36 -12.21 26.69
CA LEU A 63 30.91 -11.98 26.66
C LEU A 63 30.15 -13.20 26.14
N ARG A 64 30.72 -13.94 25.18
CA ARG A 64 30.15 -15.21 24.75
C ARG A 64 30.11 -16.23 25.87
N ARG A 65 31.22 -16.42 26.60
CA ARG A 65 31.26 -17.37 27.72
C ARG A 65 30.26 -17.01 28.79
N ASP A 66 30.12 -15.72 29.09
CA ASP A 66 29.16 -15.25 30.09
C ASP A 66 27.72 -15.38 29.59
N ARG A 67 27.47 -15.13 28.30
CA ARG A 67 26.17 -15.41 27.67
C ARG A 67 25.83 -16.90 27.72
N GLU A 68 26.77 -17.77 27.36
CA GLU A 68 26.54 -19.22 27.43
C GLU A 68 26.31 -19.69 28.87
N LYS A 69 27.02 -19.13 29.86
CA LYS A 69 26.76 -19.40 31.28
C LYS A 69 25.36 -18.92 31.68
N ALA A 70 24.98 -17.70 31.33
CA ALA A 70 23.66 -17.15 31.61
C ALA A 70 22.55 -17.94 30.93
N GLU A 71 22.75 -18.39 29.69
CA GLU A 71 21.80 -19.25 28.98
C GLU A 71 21.67 -20.63 29.66
N ARG A 72 22.78 -21.22 30.13
CA ARG A 72 22.75 -22.47 30.90
C ARG A 72 22.04 -22.29 32.24
N GLU A 73 22.30 -21.20 32.95
CA GLU A 73 21.65 -20.86 34.21
C GLU A 73 20.14 -20.62 34.01
N LEU A 74 19.76 -19.86 32.98
CA LEU A 74 18.37 -19.65 32.59
C LEU A 74 17.69 -20.99 32.26
N HIS A 75 18.36 -21.86 31.50
CA HIS A 75 17.83 -23.19 31.20
C HIS A 75 17.67 -24.05 32.45
N ALA A 76 18.64 -24.04 33.37
CA ALA A 76 18.56 -24.76 34.63
C ALA A 76 17.41 -24.22 35.51
N GLN A 77 17.30 -22.90 35.65
CA GLN A 77 16.22 -22.25 36.39
C GLN A 77 14.85 -22.56 35.77
N ARG A 78 14.74 -22.50 34.44
CA ARG A 78 13.50 -22.84 33.73
C ARG A 78 13.11 -24.30 33.93
N LEU A 79 14.07 -25.23 33.91
CA LEU A 79 13.81 -26.64 34.19
C LEU A 79 13.35 -26.85 35.63
N CYS A 80 14.01 -26.21 36.60
CA CYS A 80 13.60 -26.25 38.01
C CYS A 80 12.20 -25.67 38.20
N TRP A 81 11.89 -24.54 37.57
CA TRP A 81 10.58 -23.91 37.61
C TRP A 81 9.51 -24.80 36.96
N LEU A 82 9.76 -25.36 35.78
CA LEU A 82 8.81 -26.27 35.11
C LEU A 82 8.53 -27.53 35.93
N ARG A 83 9.55 -28.08 36.63
CA ARG A 83 9.36 -29.20 37.55
C ARG A 83 8.48 -28.81 38.75
N ALA A 84 8.71 -27.65 39.33
CA ALA A 84 7.89 -27.16 40.44
C ALA A 84 6.46 -26.82 39.98
N GLU A 85 6.30 -26.20 38.81
CA GLU A 85 5.02 -25.83 38.23
C GLU A 85 4.19 -27.08 37.86
N SER A 86 4.82 -28.11 37.28
CA SER A 86 4.11 -29.34 36.92
C SER A 86 3.56 -30.04 38.16
N VAL A 87 4.36 -30.15 39.23
CA VAL A 87 3.90 -30.70 40.51
C VAL A 87 2.77 -29.84 41.08
N HIS A 88 2.91 -28.52 41.08
CA HIS A 88 1.87 -27.62 41.57
C HIS A 88 0.56 -27.69 40.75
N ARG A 89 0.63 -27.91 39.44
CA ARG A 89 -0.54 -28.13 38.59
C ARG A 89 -1.23 -29.45 38.94
N VAL A 90 -0.48 -30.53 39.10
CA VAL A 90 -1.04 -31.83 39.51
C VAL A 90 -1.69 -31.74 40.88
N LEU A 91 -1.10 -31.03 41.84
CA LEU A 91 -1.71 -30.79 43.14
C LEU A 91 -3.05 -30.05 43.04
N ARG A 92 -3.14 -29.04 42.18
CA ARG A 92 -4.41 -28.33 41.94
C ARG A 92 -5.45 -29.22 41.28
N GLU A 93 -5.05 -30.07 40.34
CA GLU A 93 -5.94 -31.03 39.68
C GLU A 93 -6.48 -32.05 40.67
N ILE A 94 -5.67 -32.59 41.59
CA ILE A 94 -6.11 -33.48 42.67
C ILE A 94 -7.18 -32.79 43.53
N VAL A 95 -6.96 -31.53 43.92
CA VAL A 95 -7.96 -30.77 44.69
C VAL A 95 -9.25 -30.55 43.90
N GLN A 96 -9.14 -30.27 42.59
CA GLN A 96 -10.31 -30.09 41.71
C GLN A 96 -11.10 -31.38 41.53
N GLU A 97 -10.43 -32.50 41.22
CA GLU A 97 -11.06 -33.82 41.08
C GLU A 97 -11.81 -34.22 42.36
N ASN A 98 -11.24 -33.94 43.53
CA ASN A 98 -11.92 -34.16 44.80
C ASN A 98 -13.11 -33.22 45.04
N ARG A 99 -13.03 -31.95 44.62
CA ARG A 99 -14.19 -31.03 44.65
C ARG A 99 -15.32 -31.51 43.75
N PHE A 100 -15.01 -32.09 42.58
CA PHE A 100 -16.00 -32.71 41.71
C PHE A 100 -16.56 -34.01 42.29
N SER A 101 -15.75 -34.81 42.98
CA SER A 101 -16.17 -36.06 43.65
C SER A 101 -17.08 -35.81 44.87
N LYS A 102 -16.81 -34.74 45.64
CA LYS A 102 -17.67 -34.27 46.75
C LYS A 102 -19.07 -33.85 46.29
N ALA A 103 -19.23 -33.47 45.01
CA ALA A 103 -20.53 -33.15 44.43
C ALA A 103 -21.36 -34.41 44.09
N SER A 104 -20.75 -35.60 44.08
CA SER A 104 -21.39 -36.86 43.66
C SER A 104 -21.45 -37.97 44.73
N SER A 105 -20.69 -37.90 45.83
CA SER A 105 -20.75 -38.92 46.91
C SER A 105 -20.34 -38.41 48.32
N ALA A 106 -20.71 -39.16 49.37
CA ALA A 106 -20.57 -38.79 50.78
C ALA A 106 -19.16 -38.99 51.37
N LEU A 107 -18.87 -38.22 52.43
CA LEU A 107 -17.52 -37.95 52.94
C LEU A 107 -16.67 -39.17 53.33
N THR A 108 -15.46 -39.27 52.80
CA THR A 108 -14.45 -40.30 53.14
C THR A 108 -13.18 -39.68 53.75
N ALA A 109 -12.27 -40.51 54.27
CA ALA A 109 -10.99 -40.07 54.84
C ALA A 109 -10.08 -39.33 53.84
N GLU A 110 -10.33 -39.47 52.53
CA GLU A 110 -9.67 -38.73 51.44
C GLU A 110 -10.05 -37.22 51.47
N ASP A 111 -11.23 -36.89 51.98
CA ASP A 111 -11.70 -35.50 52.08
C ASP A 111 -10.93 -34.69 53.11
N LYS A 112 -10.49 -35.33 54.20
CA LYS A 112 -9.66 -34.70 55.24
C LYS A 112 -8.30 -34.32 54.65
N PHE A 113 -7.65 -35.24 53.95
CA PHE A 113 -6.38 -35.00 53.25
C PHE A 113 -6.48 -33.89 52.18
N CYS A 114 -7.55 -33.89 51.38
CA CYS A 114 -7.73 -32.87 50.35
C CYS A 114 -8.07 -31.51 50.94
N SER A 115 -8.80 -31.47 52.06
CA SER A 115 -9.11 -30.22 52.76
C SER A 115 -7.86 -29.58 53.39
N THR A 116 -6.97 -30.38 53.98
CA THR A 116 -5.71 -29.88 54.54
C THR A 116 -4.75 -29.44 53.42
N LEU A 117 -4.70 -30.17 52.31
CA LEU A 117 -3.93 -29.79 51.12
C LEU A 117 -4.42 -28.47 50.51
N GLU A 118 -5.74 -28.31 50.39
CA GLU A 118 -6.37 -27.08 49.89
C GLU A 118 -6.03 -25.89 50.79
N GLN A 119 -6.16 -26.03 52.11
CA GLN A 119 -5.78 -25.00 53.08
C GLN A 119 -4.30 -24.63 52.97
N CYS A 120 -3.39 -25.61 52.85
CA CYS A 120 -1.96 -25.35 52.66
C CYS A 120 -1.65 -24.60 51.36
N LEU A 121 -2.32 -24.96 50.27
CA LEU A 121 -2.15 -24.29 48.97
C LEU A 121 -2.67 -22.85 48.99
N MET A 122 -3.80 -22.61 49.65
CA MET A 122 -4.37 -21.27 49.80
C MET A 122 -3.48 -20.38 50.69
N VAL A 123 -3.00 -20.90 51.83
CA VAL A 123 -2.04 -20.20 52.71
C VAL A 123 -0.76 -19.84 51.95
N ALA A 124 -0.19 -20.78 51.20
CA ALA A 124 1.02 -20.54 50.41
C ALA A 124 0.81 -19.51 49.28
N GLN A 125 -0.37 -19.52 48.63
CA GLN A 125 -0.72 -18.52 47.62
C GLN A 125 -0.88 -17.12 48.24
N CYS A 126 -1.54 -17.02 49.40
CA CYS A 126 -1.68 -15.77 50.14
C CYS A 126 -0.32 -15.21 50.56
N VAL A 127 0.58 -16.03 51.10
CA VAL A 127 1.94 -15.60 51.46
C VAL A 127 2.71 -15.11 50.23
N LYS A 128 2.67 -15.85 49.11
CA LYS A 128 3.34 -15.46 47.87
C LYS A 128 2.80 -14.15 47.29
N GLN A 129 1.49 -13.92 47.37
CA GLN A 129 0.89 -12.66 46.92
C GLN A 129 1.29 -11.48 47.81
N MET A 130 1.54 -11.72 49.10
CA MET A 130 2.06 -10.70 50.02
C MET A 130 3.55 -10.41 49.80
N ASP A 131 4.37 -11.42 49.48
CA ASP A 131 5.81 -11.22 49.19
C ASP A 131 6.06 -10.37 47.93
N VAL A 132 5.15 -10.43 46.94
CA VAL A 132 5.23 -9.60 45.72
C VAL A 132 4.90 -8.12 45.99
N SER A 133 4.17 -7.82 47.06
CA SER A 133 3.87 -6.43 47.46
C SER A 133 4.99 -5.76 48.28
N SER A 134 6.00 -6.52 48.73
CA SER A 134 7.06 -6.05 49.63
C SER A 134 8.21 -5.29 48.96
N ASP A 135 8.26 -5.19 47.63
CA ASP A 135 9.33 -4.48 46.88
C ASP A 135 9.19 -2.95 46.90
N SER A 136 8.26 -2.40 47.68
CA SER A 136 8.08 -0.96 47.87
C SER A 136 8.40 -0.52 49.30
N GLY A 137 9.68 -0.54 49.66
CA GLY A 137 10.40 0.38 50.56
C GLY A 137 9.85 0.89 51.92
N GLU A 138 8.61 0.64 52.33
CA GLU A 138 8.05 1.14 53.58
C GLU A 138 7.14 0.08 54.21
N ASP A 139 7.08 0.06 55.55
CA ASP A 139 6.30 -0.84 56.38
C ASP A 139 4.77 -0.64 56.19
N HIS A 140 4.22 -0.93 55.01
CA HIS A 140 2.78 -1.08 54.88
C HIS A 140 2.40 -2.41 55.49
N SER A 141 1.80 -2.33 56.68
CA SER A 141 0.93 -3.36 57.24
C SER A 141 0.11 -3.96 56.09
N GLY A 142 0.32 -5.25 55.80
CA GLY A 142 -0.21 -5.92 54.61
C GLY A 142 -1.70 -5.65 54.39
N VAL A 143 -2.15 -5.72 53.14
CA VAL A 143 -3.56 -5.49 52.73
C VAL A 143 -4.51 -6.13 53.77
N LEU A 144 -5.26 -5.29 54.51
CA LEU A 144 -6.18 -5.64 55.61
C LEU A 144 -5.57 -5.99 56.99
N GLY A 145 -4.32 -5.61 57.31
CA GLY A 145 -3.69 -5.90 58.60
C GLY A 145 -3.30 -7.39 58.79
N LEU A 146 -3.20 -8.11 57.68
CA LEU A 146 -2.74 -9.50 57.62
C LEU A 146 -1.22 -9.51 57.44
N THR A 147 -0.50 -9.95 58.46
CA THR A 147 0.93 -10.24 58.36
C THR A 147 1.14 -11.68 57.89
N ALA A 148 2.25 -11.97 57.19
CA ALA A 148 2.61 -13.33 56.78
C ALA A 148 2.59 -14.32 57.95
N GLU A 149 2.98 -13.86 59.14
CA GLU A 149 2.93 -14.61 60.39
C GLU A 149 1.52 -15.00 60.83
N ARG A 150 0.52 -14.12 60.63
CA ARG A 150 -0.89 -14.40 60.96
C ARG A 150 -1.52 -15.40 60.00
N VAL A 151 -1.12 -15.37 58.73
CA VAL A 151 -1.59 -16.32 57.71
C VAL A 151 -0.94 -17.70 57.93
N LEU A 152 0.32 -17.75 58.37
CA LEU A 152 0.99 -19.00 58.77
C LEU A 152 0.36 -19.66 60.00
N ARG A 153 -0.24 -18.88 60.92
CA ARG A 153 -1.02 -19.43 62.05
C ARG A 153 -2.32 -20.12 61.63
N GLN A 154 -2.77 -19.96 60.39
CA GLN A 154 -3.94 -20.67 59.83
C GLN A 154 -3.57 -22.01 59.20
N MET A 155 -2.31 -22.45 59.31
CA MET A 155 -1.92 -23.79 58.91
C MET A 155 -2.66 -24.87 59.73
N PRO A 156 -3.05 -26.00 59.10
CA PRO A 156 -3.62 -27.13 59.82
C PRO A 156 -2.64 -27.74 60.84
N SER A 157 -3.14 -28.59 61.73
CA SER A 157 -2.37 -29.14 62.86
C SER A 157 -1.07 -29.82 62.39
N GLU A 158 0.03 -29.69 63.13
CA GLU A 158 1.34 -30.24 62.73
C GLU A 158 1.30 -31.76 62.46
N GLN A 159 0.43 -32.49 63.17
CA GLN A 159 0.19 -33.92 62.97
C GLN A 159 -0.47 -34.21 61.61
N GLU A 160 -1.49 -33.43 61.23
CA GLU A 160 -2.20 -33.56 59.95
C GLU A 160 -1.30 -33.16 58.77
N LEU A 161 -0.42 -32.18 58.98
CA LEU A 161 0.63 -31.80 58.03
C LEU A 161 1.64 -32.92 57.80
N LEU A 162 2.04 -33.63 58.86
CA LEU A 162 3.00 -34.73 58.75
C LEU A 162 2.38 -35.93 58.01
N GLU A 163 1.15 -36.29 58.34
CA GLU A 163 0.39 -37.35 57.68
C GLU A 163 0.11 -37.01 56.21
N MET A 164 -0.23 -35.75 55.91
CA MET A 164 -0.39 -35.26 54.54
C MET A 164 0.94 -35.34 53.78
N LYS A 165 2.05 -34.89 54.37
CA LYS A 165 3.38 -34.95 53.72
C LYS A 165 3.82 -36.39 53.42
N GLN A 166 3.44 -37.36 54.25
CA GLN A 166 3.74 -38.78 54.02
C GLN A 166 2.86 -39.39 52.92
N ARG A 167 1.59 -38.98 52.79
CA ARG A 167 0.66 -39.46 51.74
C ARG A 167 0.79 -38.74 50.40
N LEU A 168 1.30 -37.51 50.38
CA LEU A 168 1.41 -36.70 49.16
C LEU A 168 2.18 -37.40 48.02
N PRO A 169 3.35 -38.03 48.25
CA PRO A 169 4.13 -38.65 47.18
C PRO A 169 3.41 -39.85 46.55
N SER A 170 2.69 -40.64 47.34
CA SER A 170 1.94 -41.79 46.84
C SER A 170 0.75 -41.35 45.98
N GLU A 171 -0.01 -40.34 46.42
CA GLU A 171 -1.16 -39.81 45.67
C GLU A 171 -0.72 -39.13 44.36
N LEU A 172 0.33 -38.31 44.42
CA LEU A 172 0.92 -37.69 43.23
C LEU A 172 1.36 -38.76 42.21
N LEU A 173 2.02 -39.82 42.68
CA LEU A 173 2.50 -40.88 41.82
C LEU A 173 1.35 -41.68 41.21
N GLN A 174 0.25 -41.89 41.94
CA GLN A 174 -0.96 -42.51 41.39
C GLN A 174 -1.65 -41.65 40.32
N HIS A 175 -1.85 -40.34 40.56
CA HIS A 175 -2.44 -39.45 39.55
C HIS A 175 -1.54 -39.31 38.32
N LEU A 176 -0.23 -39.21 38.49
CA LEU A 176 0.72 -39.20 37.37
C LEU A 176 0.66 -40.50 36.57
N LYS A 177 0.55 -41.66 37.24
CA LYS A 177 0.35 -42.94 36.56
C LYS A 177 -0.97 -42.97 35.80
N LYS A 178 -2.09 -42.53 36.39
CA LYS A 178 -3.40 -42.45 35.72
C LYS A 178 -3.30 -41.61 34.44
N LYS A 179 -2.71 -40.42 34.52
CA LYS A 179 -2.50 -39.53 33.36
C LYS A 179 -1.60 -40.13 32.29
N ALA A 180 -0.51 -40.75 32.69
CA ALA A 180 0.40 -41.40 31.75
C ALA A 180 -0.29 -42.58 31.05
N VAL A 181 -1.16 -43.31 31.76
CA VAL A 181 -2.02 -44.34 31.17
C VAL A 181 -3.02 -43.70 30.20
N SER A 182 -3.72 -42.63 30.56
CA SER A 182 -4.66 -41.94 29.65
C SER A 182 -4.00 -41.48 28.34
N ILE A 183 -2.77 -40.96 28.41
CA ILE A 183 -2.00 -40.58 27.22
C ILE A 183 -1.68 -41.82 26.39
N LEU A 184 -1.25 -42.91 27.03
CA LEU A 184 -0.99 -44.17 26.35
C LEU A 184 -2.26 -44.71 25.66
N THR A 185 -3.42 -44.61 26.30
CA THR A 185 -4.71 -45.02 25.74
C THR A 185 -5.08 -44.25 24.48
N TYR A 186 -4.80 -42.95 24.44
CA TYR A 186 -5.08 -42.13 23.26
C TYR A 186 -4.30 -42.60 22.03
N TYR A 187 -3.04 -43.01 22.20
CA TYR A 187 -2.22 -43.52 21.10
C TYR A 187 -2.56 -44.98 20.76
N GLN A 188 -2.88 -45.80 21.77
CA GLN A 188 -3.11 -47.24 21.64
C GLN A 188 -4.29 -47.68 22.52
N PRO A 189 -5.53 -47.58 22.01
CA PRO A 189 -6.75 -47.91 22.77
C PRO A 189 -6.89 -49.42 23.06
N GLU A 190 -6.20 -50.26 22.29
CA GLU A 190 -6.17 -51.72 22.46
C GLU A 190 -5.61 -52.16 23.83
N TRP A 191 -4.91 -51.25 24.53
CA TRP A 191 -4.12 -51.57 25.73
C TRP A 191 -4.87 -51.30 27.04
N GLU A 192 -6.14 -50.84 27.00
CA GLU A 192 -6.96 -50.62 28.21
C GLU A 192 -7.19 -51.89 29.04
N ASN A 193 -7.28 -53.04 28.37
CA ASN A 193 -7.62 -54.32 28.99
C ASN A 193 -6.41 -55.10 29.54
N GLU A 194 -5.18 -54.64 29.34
CA GLU A 194 -3.98 -55.37 29.78
C GLU A 194 -3.69 -55.20 31.28
N SER A 195 -2.91 -56.13 31.86
CA SER A 195 -2.52 -56.11 33.28
C SER A 195 -1.67 -54.89 33.64
N GLU A 196 -1.75 -54.43 34.90
CA GLU A 196 -1.02 -53.25 35.38
C GLU A 196 0.51 -53.35 35.19
N GLY A 197 1.05 -54.57 35.27
CA GLY A 197 2.46 -54.86 34.99
C GLY A 197 2.84 -54.58 33.54
N LEU A 198 2.03 -55.01 32.57
CA LEU A 198 2.23 -54.70 31.16
C LEU A 198 2.10 -53.19 30.91
N ARG A 199 1.08 -52.54 31.48
CA ARG A 199 0.93 -51.07 31.40
C ARG A 199 2.17 -50.34 31.89
N SER A 200 2.77 -50.76 33.00
CA SER A 200 4.00 -50.14 33.53
C SER A 200 5.22 -50.28 32.60
N VAL A 201 5.38 -51.44 31.93
CA VAL A 201 6.43 -51.69 30.93
C VAL A 201 6.18 -50.94 29.63
N LYS A 202 4.91 -50.66 29.30
CA LYS A 202 4.54 -49.82 28.16
C LYS A 202 4.69 -48.33 28.45
N LEU A 203 4.42 -47.90 29.68
CA LEU A 203 4.64 -46.53 30.14
C LEU A 203 6.11 -46.12 30.08
N SER A 204 7.05 -47.04 30.32
CA SER A 204 8.48 -46.75 30.17
C SER A 204 8.89 -46.54 28.71
N LYS A 205 8.10 -47.03 27.73
CA LYS A 205 8.30 -46.81 26.29
C LYS A 205 7.55 -45.59 25.74
N LEU A 206 6.64 -44.99 26.53
CA LEU A 206 5.89 -43.80 26.14
C LEU A 206 6.79 -42.62 25.72
N PRO A 207 7.92 -42.32 26.39
CA PRO A 207 8.82 -41.24 25.96
C PRO A 207 9.38 -41.48 24.55
N GLU A 208 9.76 -42.73 24.24
CA GLU A 208 10.29 -43.08 22.91
C GLU A 208 9.23 -42.90 21.82
N LEU A 209 7.98 -43.30 22.09
CA LEU A 209 6.84 -43.10 21.19
C LEU A 209 6.54 -41.61 20.98
N LEU A 210 6.53 -40.82 22.05
CA LEU A 210 6.31 -39.37 21.97
C LEU A 210 7.44 -38.67 21.21
N ASP A 211 8.68 -39.09 21.40
CA ASP A 211 9.82 -38.57 20.64
C ASP A 211 9.76 -38.97 19.16
N ALA A 212 9.29 -40.18 18.83
CA ALA A 212 9.07 -40.61 17.46
C ALA A 212 7.98 -39.77 16.78
N GLU A 213 6.84 -39.56 17.43
CA GLU A 213 5.76 -38.70 16.92
C GLU A 213 6.20 -37.23 16.81
N ARG A 214 6.98 -36.74 17.77
CA ARG A 214 7.56 -35.39 17.69
C ARG A 214 8.51 -35.25 16.49
N LYS A 215 9.35 -36.25 16.23
CA LYS A 215 10.23 -36.28 15.05
C LYS A 215 9.41 -36.36 13.76
N ARG A 216 8.34 -37.16 13.73
CA ARG A 216 7.41 -37.26 12.60
C ARG A 216 6.69 -35.93 12.33
N ALA A 217 6.21 -35.26 13.36
CA ALA A 217 5.57 -33.95 13.23
C ALA A 217 6.55 -32.89 12.69
N LYS A 218 7.81 -32.91 13.14
CA LYS A 218 8.85 -32.02 12.62
C LYS A 218 9.16 -32.30 11.15
N SER A 219 9.32 -33.55 10.76
CA SER A 219 9.60 -33.91 9.36
C SER A 219 8.43 -33.61 8.42
N LEU A 220 7.19 -33.77 8.90
CA LEU A 220 6.00 -33.33 8.15
C LEU A 220 5.94 -31.80 8.02
N ALA A 221 6.28 -31.06 9.08
CA ALA A 221 6.35 -29.60 9.03
C ALA A 221 7.44 -29.11 8.06
N GLU A 222 8.59 -29.78 7.99
CA GLU A 222 9.64 -29.50 7.01
C GLU A 222 9.17 -29.78 5.58
N LYS A 223 8.56 -30.94 5.32
CA LYS A 223 7.98 -31.27 4.01
C LYS A 223 6.90 -30.29 3.58
N ASN A 224 6.06 -29.84 4.50
CA ASN A 224 5.04 -28.83 4.19
C ASN A 224 5.69 -27.51 3.78
N ARG A 225 6.74 -27.05 4.47
CA ARG A 225 7.49 -25.85 4.07
C ARG A 225 8.13 -26.02 2.69
N GLU A 226 8.69 -27.18 2.38
CA GLU A 226 9.23 -27.48 1.05
C GLU A 226 8.15 -27.43 -0.03
N ASN A 227 7.00 -28.04 0.23
CA ASN A 227 5.84 -28.02 -0.65
C ASN A 227 5.32 -26.59 -0.88
N ASP A 228 5.26 -25.76 0.17
CA ASP A 228 4.86 -24.36 0.06
C ASP A 228 5.79 -23.57 -0.88
N VAL A 229 7.10 -23.79 -0.76
CA VAL A 229 8.09 -23.17 -1.65
C VAL A 229 7.93 -23.67 -3.09
N LEU A 230 7.67 -24.95 -3.30
CA LEU A 230 7.42 -25.50 -4.64
C LEU A 230 6.14 -24.92 -5.25
N LEU A 231 5.07 -24.79 -4.47
CA LEU A 231 3.81 -24.19 -4.90
C LEU A 231 3.99 -22.70 -5.23
N GLN A 232 4.76 -21.95 -4.44
CA GLN A 232 5.11 -20.56 -4.75
C GLN A 232 5.90 -20.44 -6.06
N ARG A 233 6.84 -21.36 -6.33
CA ARG A 233 7.58 -21.37 -7.59
C ARG A 233 6.68 -21.69 -8.78
N GLN A 234 5.79 -22.66 -8.66
CA GLN A 234 4.84 -23.03 -9.72
C GLN A 234 3.87 -21.89 -10.00
N THR A 235 3.27 -21.30 -8.97
CA THR A 235 2.35 -20.16 -9.13
C THR A 235 3.06 -18.97 -9.79
N HIS A 236 4.29 -18.65 -9.39
CA HIS A 236 5.07 -17.61 -10.05
C HIS A 236 5.34 -17.93 -11.54
N ALA A 237 5.71 -19.18 -11.86
CA ALA A 237 5.92 -19.61 -13.24
C ALA A 237 4.64 -19.44 -14.09
N TYR A 238 3.49 -19.95 -13.61
CA TYR A 238 2.21 -19.80 -14.30
C TYR A 238 1.81 -18.33 -14.51
N LEU A 239 1.95 -17.50 -13.47
CA LEU A 239 1.65 -16.07 -13.58
C LEU A 239 2.59 -15.38 -14.57
N SER A 240 3.88 -15.75 -14.59
CA SER A 240 4.84 -15.19 -15.53
C SER A 240 4.50 -15.54 -16.99
N GLU A 241 4.05 -16.77 -17.27
CA GLU A 241 3.61 -17.17 -18.60
C GLU A 241 2.30 -16.48 -18.99
N LEU A 242 1.35 -16.35 -18.06
CA LEU A 242 0.11 -15.63 -18.31
C LEU A 242 0.37 -14.16 -18.66
N LEU A 243 1.30 -13.50 -17.95
CA LEU A 243 1.72 -12.13 -18.25
C LEU A 243 2.38 -12.02 -19.63
N LYS A 244 3.21 -13.00 -20.03
CA LYS A 244 3.77 -13.04 -21.39
C LYS A 244 2.66 -13.15 -22.45
N CYS A 245 1.69 -14.04 -22.23
CA CYS A 245 0.53 -14.17 -23.12
C CYS A 245 -0.28 -12.87 -23.21
N MET A 246 -0.53 -12.19 -22.08
CA MET A 246 -1.21 -10.89 -22.09
C MET A 246 -0.42 -9.83 -22.85
N ASN A 247 0.89 -9.77 -22.68
CA ASN A 247 1.74 -8.84 -23.42
C ASN A 247 1.70 -9.10 -24.94
N ILE A 248 1.66 -10.38 -25.36
CA ILE A 248 1.51 -10.75 -26.78
C ILE A 248 0.15 -10.29 -27.31
N LEU A 249 -0.94 -10.55 -26.56
CA LEU A 249 -2.29 -10.09 -26.93
C LEU A 249 -2.37 -8.56 -27.01
N GLN A 250 -1.76 -7.85 -26.07
CA GLN A 250 -1.72 -6.40 -26.08
C GLN A 250 -0.97 -5.86 -27.31
N ARG A 251 0.17 -6.45 -27.67
CA ARG A 251 0.91 -6.09 -28.90
C ARG A 251 0.09 -6.38 -30.15
N LEU A 252 -0.60 -7.53 -30.22
CA LEU A 252 -1.48 -7.85 -31.34
C LEU A 252 -2.61 -6.82 -31.51
N VAL A 253 -3.23 -6.37 -30.42
CA VAL A 253 -4.31 -5.39 -30.48
C VAL A 253 -3.79 -4.00 -30.85
N LEU A 254 -2.74 -3.52 -30.16
CA LEU A 254 -2.21 -2.17 -30.36
C LEU A 254 -1.48 -2.03 -31.69
N ASP A 255 -0.51 -2.91 -31.96
CA ASP A 255 0.41 -2.76 -33.08
C ASP A 255 -0.18 -3.29 -34.39
N LEU A 256 -0.95 -4.38 -34.35
CA LEU A 256 -1.45 -5.01 -35.57
C LEU A 256 -2.86 -4.57 -35.94
N ARG A 257 -3.78 -4.43 -34.96
CA ARG A 257 -5.15 -4.00 -35.28
C ARG A 257 -5.30 -2.48 -35.29
N LEU A 258 -4.98 -1.81 -34.19
CA LEU A 258 -5.25 -0.38 -34.04
C LEU A 258 -4.36 0.48 -34.93
N LYS A 259 -3.05 0.20 -34.96
CA LYS A 259 -2.12 0.95 -35.81
C LYS A 259 -2.41 0.76 -37.30
N ALA A 260 -2.62 -0.48 -37.75
CA ALA A 260 -2.97 -0.74 -39.15
C ALA A 260 -4.29 -0.08 -39.55
N GLN A 261 -5.30 -0.11 -38.67
CA GLN A 261 -6.56 0.58 -38.89
C GLN A 261 -6.36 2.09 -39.01
N LYS A 262 -5.60 2.69 -38.10
CA LYS A 262 -5.26 4.13 -38.15
C LYS A 262 -4.54 4.50 -39.45
N ASP A 263 -3.60 3.69 -39.91
CA ASP A 263 -2.87 3.94 -41.16
C ASP A 263 -3.79 3.83 -42.39
N LEU A 264 -4.72 2.88 -42.37
CA LEU A 264 -5.72 2.72 -43.43
C LEU A 264 -6.70 3.90 -43.44
N ASP A 265 -7.19 4.31 -42.29
CA ASP A 265 -8.11 5.45 -42.16
C ASP A 265 -7.41 6.76 -42.54
N ARG A 266 -6.13 6.94 -42.20
CA ARG A 266 -5.33 8.07 -42.68
C ARG A 266 -5.25 8.10 -44.21
N LYS A 267 -4.94 6.97 -44.86
CA LYS A 267 -4.91 6.90 -46.34
C LYS A 267 -6.27 7.17 -46.97
N LYS A 268 -7.37 6.73 -46.33
CA LYS A 268 -8.72 7.05 -46.80
C LYS A 268 -9.01 8.54 -46.74
N ILE A 269 -8.63 9.20 -45.64
CA ILE A 269 -8.78 10.66 -45.48
C ILE A 269 -7.99 11.38 -46.57
N GLU A 270 -6.70 11.05 -46.73
CA GLU A 270 -5.83 11.63 -47.78
C GLU A 270 -6.46 11.43 -49.19
N TYR A 271 -7.02 10.25 -49.47
CA TYR A 271 -7.72 9.99 -50.72
C TYR A 271 -8.98 10.85 -50.90
N PHE A 272 -9.79 11.01 -49.85
CA PHE A 272 -11.00 11.83 -49.91
C PHE A 272 -10.68 13.32 -50.04
N GLU A 273 -9.65 13.81 -49.34
CA GLU A 273 -9.15 15.17 -49.46
C GLU A 273 -8.71 15.46 -50.91
N ALA A 274 -7.87 14.60 -51.49
CA ALA A 274 -7.45 14.73 -52.88
C ALA A 274 -8.65 14.68 -53.86
N LYS A 275 -9.63 13.81 -53.61
CA LYS A 275 -10.84 13.72 -54.42
C LYS A 275 -11.70 15.00 -54.32
N CYS A 276 -11.82 15.56 -53.13
CA CYS A 276 -12.53 16.82 -52.89
C CYS A 276 -11.80 18.00 -53.54
N GLU A 277 -10.47 18.06 -53.48
CA GLU A 277 -9.66 19.07 -54.16
C GLU A 277 -9.88 19.01 -55.68
N ILE A 278 -9.82 17.82 -56.28
CA ILE A 278 -10.11 17.64 -57.71
C ILE A 278 -11.54 18.11 -58.04
N GLY A 279 -12.53 17.77 -57.20
CA GLY A 279 -13.91 18.23 -57.36
C GLY A 279 -14.04 19.76 -57.32
N LEU A 280 -13.38 20.41 -56.37
CA LEU A 280 -13.30 21.87 -56.26
C LEU A 280 -12.66 22.51 -57.50
N GLN A 281 -11.57 21.92 -58.01
CA GLN A 281 -10.93 22.42 -59.23
C GLN A 281 -11.82 22.26 -60.46
N LYS A 282 -12.58 21.15 -60.56
CA LYS A 282 -13.57 20.98 -61.63
C LYS A 282 -14.66 22.04 -61.56
N ILE A 283 -15.26 22.26 -60.38
CA ILE A 283 -16.29 23.29 -60.21
C ILE A 283 -15.76 24.68 -60.60
N ARG A 284 -14.52 25.00 -60.22
CA ARG A 284 -13.88 26.27 -60.60
C ARG A 284 -13.64 26.37 -62.11
N ALA A 285 -13.23 25.29 -62.77
CA ALA A 285 -13.05 25.27 -64.22
C ALA A 285 -14.37 25.52 -64.96
N GLU A 286 -15.44 24.80 -64.58
CA GLU A 286 -16.79 24.99 -65.14
C GLU A 286 -17.31 26.41 -64.91
N MET A 287 -17.08 26.98 -63.71
CA MET A 287 -17.45 28.37 -63.42
C MET A 287 -16.72 29.37 -64.33
N LEU A 288 -15.43 29.16 -64.59
CA LEU A 288 -14.66 30.00 -65.51
C LEU A 288 -15.15 29.83 -66.96
N GLU A 289 -15.49 28.61 -67.37
CA GLU A 289 -16.06 28.33 -68.70
C GLU A 289 -17.38 29.08 -68.90
N VAL A 290 -18.30 29.01 -67.94
CA VAL A 290 -19.56 29.77 -67.95
C VAL A 290 -19.29 31.28 -68.03
N GLN A 291 -18.29 31.79 -67.31
CA GLN A 291 -17.91 33.21 -67.39
C GLN A 291 -17.38 33.60 -68.77
N LEU A 292 -16.54 32.77 -69.39
CA LEU A 292 -16.01 33.00 -70.73
C LEU A 292 -17.14 32.99 -71.78
N ASP A 293 -18.10 32.09 -71.66
CA ASP A 293 -19.27 32.00 -72.55
C ASP A 293 -20.25 33.18 -72.36
N THR A 294 -20.42 33.61 -71.11
CA THR A 294 -21.32 34.73 -70.78
C THR A 294 -20.72 36.06 -71.24
N TYR A 295 -19.43 36.28 -70.99
CA TYR A 295 -18.72 37.53 -71.27
C TYR A 295 -17.78 37.42 -72.48
N THR A 296 -18.36 37.17 -73.65
CA THR A 296 -17.58 37.20 -74.90
C THR A 296 -17.05 38.61 -75.20
N ARG A 297 -15.96 38.69 -75.95
CA ARG A 297 -15.32 39.98 -76.34
C ARG A 297 -16.31 40.96 -76.96
N ASP A 298 -17.22 40.46 -77.78
CA ASP A 298 -18.23 41.28 -78.45
C ASP A 298 -19.28 41.80 -77.47
N LYS A 299 -19.76 40.95 -76.55
CA LYS A 299 -20.69 41.36 -75.49
C LYS A 299 -20.05 42.41 -74.58
N ILE A 300 -18.79 42.23 -74.18
CA ILE A 300 -18.05 43.21 -73.38
C ILE A 300 -17.90 44.53 -74.15
N ALA A 301 -17.52 44.49 -75.43
CA ALA A 301 -17.38 45.68 -76.25
C ALA A 301 -18.72 46.43 -76.42
N ALA A 302 -19.82 45.69 -76.57
CA ALA A 302 -21.17 46.26 -76.60
C ALA A 302 -21.53 46.92 -75.26
N HIS A 303 -21.32 46.23 -74.13
CA HIS A 303 -21.54 46.82 -72.81
C HIS A 303 -20.68 48.07 -72.57
N LYS A 304 -19.42 48.09 -73.00
CA LYS A 304 -18.56 49.28 -72.94
C LYS A 304 -19.14 50.43 -73.74
N LYS A 305 -19.55 50.20 -75.00
CA LYS A 305 -20.21 51.22 -75.84
C LYS A 305 -21.50 51.74 -75.22
N ILE A 306 -22.33 50.86 -74.67
CA ILE A 306 -23.57 51.26 -73.96
C ILE A 306 -23.22 52.15 -72.77
N THR A 307 -22.23 51.75 -71.97
CA THR A 307 -21.78 52.53 -70.80
C THR A 307 -21.22 53.89 -71.22
N GLU A 308 -20.45 53.96 -72.29
CA GLU A 308 -19.91 55.21 -72.84
C GLU A 308 -21.02 56.14 -73.33
N LYS A 309 -22.01 55.62 -74.08
CA LYS A 309 -23.18 56.38 -74.53
C LYS A 309 -24.00 56.92 -73.36
N LEU A 310 -24.35 56.07 -72.40
CA LEU A 310 -25.09 56.47 -71.21
C LEU A 310 -24.34 57.55 -70.41
N ARG A 311 -23.01 57.43 -70.30
CA ARG A 311 -22.18 58.47 -69.65
C ARG A 311 -22.17 59.77 -70.45
N ALA A 312 -22.17 59.73 -71.78
CA ALA A 312 -22.22 60.92 -72.61
C ALA A 312 -23.59 61.62 -72.50
N GLU A 313 -24.68 60.87 -72.58
CA GLU A 313 -26.05 61.37 -72.40
C GLU A 313 -26.28 61.95 -70.99
N LEU A 314 -25.72 61.30 -69.97
CA LEU A 314 -25.77 61.82 -68.60
C LEU A 314 -25.06 63.18 -68.51
N LYS A 315 -23.85 63.30 -69.09
CA LYS A 315 -23.11 64.56 -69.10
C LYS A 315 -23.83 65.66 -69.88
N SER A 316 -24.43 65.36 -71.03
CA SER A 316 -25.21 66.37 -71.77
C SER A 316 -26.44 66.81 -70.98
N SER A 317 -27.15 65.86 -70.35
CA SER A 317 -28.28 66.16 -69.48
C SER A 317 -27.88 67.02 -68.27
N GLU A 318 -26.72 66.76 -67.66
CA GLU A 318 -26.18 67.59 -66.58
C GLU A 318 -25.84 69.01 -67.06
N LEU A 319 -25.27 69.17 -68.26
CA LEU A 319 -25.01 70.49 -68.85
C LEU A 319 -26.32 71.23 -69.17
N ASP A 320 -27.30 70.55 -69.75
CA ASP A 320 -28.61 71.13 -70.05
C ASP A 320 -29.31 71.56 -68.76
N LYS A 321 -29.23 70.73 -67.71
CA LYS A 321 -29.72 71.07 -66.37
C LYS A 321 -29.05 72.34 -65.84
N GLN A 322 -27.71 72.44 -65.90
CA GLN A 322 -26.98 73.64 -65.46
C GLN A 322 -27.36 74.88 -66.29
N ALA A 323 -27.56 74.71 -67.61
CA ALA A 323 -27.99 75.79 -68.49
C ALA A 323 -29.42 76.27 -68.16
N LEU A 324 -30.32 75.35 -67.82
CA LEU A 324 -31.68 75.69 -67.38
C LEU A 324 -31.68 76.34 -65.99
N GLU A 325 -30.88 75.85 -65.06
CA GLU A 325 -30.71 76.45 -63.73
C GLU A 325 -30.19 77.88 -63.84
N SER A 326 -29.20 78.15 -64.69
CA SER A 326 -28.69 79.53 -64.90
C SER A 326 -29.70 80.45 -65.60
N LYS A 327 -30.55 79.94 -66.50
CA LYS A 327 -31.69 80.70 -67.04
C LYS A 327 -32.74 80.97 -65.98
N LEU A 328 -33.02 80.01 -65.11
CA LEU A 328 -34.00 80.16 -64.04
C LEU A 328 -33.52 81.21 -63.03
N THR A 329 -32.23 81.24 -62.68
CA THR A 329 -31.69 82.28 -61.81
C THR A 329 -31.74 83.66 -62.46
N SER A 330 -31.50 83.79 -63.77
CA SER A 330 -31.66 85.09 -64.44
C SER A 330 -33.11 85.57 -64.45
N PHE A 331 -34.08 84.69 -64.70
CA PHE A 331 -35.50 85.03 -64.56
C PHE A 331 -35.89 85.40 -63.13
N GLN A 332 -35.31 84.75 -62.12
CA GLN A 332 -35.53 85.12 -60.71
C GLN A 332 -35.01 86.53 -60.41
N ILE A 333 -33.83 86.90 -60.93
CA ILE A 333 -33.28 88.26 -60.78
C ILE A 333 -34.21 89.29 -61.43
N TYR A 334 -34.61 89.07 -62.69
CA TYR A 334 -35.57 89.97 -63.34
C TYR A 334 -36.89 90.06 -62.58
N GLY A 335 -37.37 88.94 -62.01
CA GLY A 335 -38.56 88.92 -61.16
C GLY A 335 -38.45 89.83 -59.94
N GLN A 336 -37.29 89.84 -59.27
CA GLN A 336 -37.03 90.73 -58.14
C GLN A 336 -37.01 92.21 -58.56
N ASP A 337 -36.41 92.52 -59.71
CA ASP A 337 -36.42 93.90 -60.24
C ASP A 337 -37.85 94.37 -60.57
N PHE A 338 -38.68 93.50 -61.16
CA PHE A 338 -40.09 93.81 -61.42
C PHE A 338 -40.89 94.00 -60.13
N GLU A 339 -40.62 93.20 -59.10
CA GLU A 339 -41.26 93.31 -57.78
C GLU A 339 -40.88 94.65 -57.11
N ALA A 340 -39.59 95.02 -57.12
CA ALA A 340 -39.14 96.32 -56.63
C ALA A 340 -39.78 97.50 -57.40
N LEU A 341 -39.86 97.41 -58.73
CA LEU A 341 -40.53 98.43 -59.55
C LEU A 341 -42.03 98.54 -59.22
N ALA A 342 -42.70 97.41 -58.97
CA ALA A 342 -44.11 97.38 -58.57
C ALA A 342 -44.30 98.01 -57.18
N GLU A 343 -43.39 97.77 -56.24
CA GLU A 343 -43.37 98.42 -54.94
C GLU A 343 -43.18 99.94 -55.07
N GLU A 344 -42.19 100.40 -55.85
CA GLU A 344 -41.97 101.83 -56.10
C GLU A 344 -43.18 102.50 -56.76
N TYR A 345 -43.78 101.86 -57.77
CA TYR A 345 -44.99 102.34 -58.42
C TYR A 345 -46.15 102.43 -57.42
N SER A 346 -46.30 101.45 -56.52
CA SER A 346 -47.33 101.45 -55.48
C SER A 346 -47.13 102.58 -54.48
N ARG A 347 -45.89 102.85 -54.08
CA ARG A 347 -45.50 103.94 -53.18
C ARG A 347 -45.76 105.31 -53.81
N LEU A 348 -45.35 105.50 -55.06
CA LEU A 348 -45.64 106.72 -55.82
C LEU A 348 -47.14 106.95 -55.97
N ARG A 349 -47.94 105.90 -56.22
CA ARG A 349 -49.40 106.02 -56.23
C ARG A 349 -49.95 106.46 -54.88
N GLN A 350 -49.44 105.94 -53.77
CA GLN A 350 -49.84 106.36 -52.42
C GLN A 350 -49.41 107.82 -52.14
N GLU A 351 -48.23 108.25 -52.56
CA GLU A 351 -47.79 109.65 -52.45
C GLU A 351 -48.63 110.61 -53.31
N ILE A 352 -48.96 110.21 -54.53
CA ILE A 352 -49.86 111.00 -55.40
C ILE A 352 -51.24 111.10 -54.74
N ALA A 353 -51.75 110.01 -54.15
CA ALA A 353 -53.01 110.01 -53.43
C ALA A 353 -52.97 110.93 -52.19
N THR A 354 -51.89 110.91 -51.40
CA THR A 354 -51.76 111.78 -50.22
C THR A 354 -51.52 113.24 -50.57
N LYS A 355 -50.70 113.56 -51.58
CA LYS A 355 -50.51 114.93 -52.08
C LYS A 355 -51.78 115.48 -52.74
N SER A 356 -52.50 114.67 -53.51
CA SER A 356 -53.79 115.08 -54.07
C SER A 356 -54.87 115.26 -53.00
N TRP A 357 -54.80 114.51 -51.91
CA TRP A 357 -55.61 114.77 -50.72
C TRP A 357 -55.19 116.08 -50.02
N ALA A 358 -53.90 116.30 -49.76
CA ALA A 358 -53.41 117.53 -49.13
C ALA A 358 -53.71 118.79 -49.97
N LEU A 359 -53.60 118.71 -51.31
CA LEU A 359 -53.98 119.80 -52.20
C LEU A 359 -55.48 120.15 -52.11
N LYS A 360 -56.34 119.16 -51.82
CA LYS A 360 -57.76 119.40 -51.54
C LYS A 360 -57.97 120.04 -50.16
N GLU A 361 -57.13 119.73 -49.17
CA GLU A 361 -57.24 120.24 -47.81
C GLU A 361 -56.65 121.67 -47.63
N PHE A 362 -55.61 122.05 -48.38
CA PHE A 362 -55.00 123.40 -48.35
C PHE A 362 -55.66 124.40 -49.30
N SER A 363 -56.67 123.99 -50.06
CA SER A 363 -57.50 124.88 -50.89
C SER A 363 -58.81 125.31 -50.22
N THR A 364 -58.94 125.03 -48.92
CA THR A 364 -59.91 125.61 -47.98
C THR A 364 -59.18 126.46 -46.95
#